data_AF-A0A2N9J8J7-F1
#
_entry.id   AF-A0A2N9J8J7-F1
#
_cell.length_a   1.000
_cell.length_b   1.000
_cell.length_c   1.000
_cell.angle_alpha   90.00
_cell.angle_beta   90.00
_cell.angle_gamma   90.00
#
_symmetry.space_group_name_H-M   'P 1'
#
loop_
_entity.id
_entity.type
_entity.pdbx_description
1 polymer ?
#
loop_
_entity_poly.entity_id
_entity_poly.type
_entity_poly.pdbx_seq_one_letter_code
_entity_poly.pdbx_strand_id
1 'polypeptide(L)'
;MSDPKALNEYKEKIATLPRREGWMADQVYHYQGFWHNSSFLEGVMLAQEHFQPQPNDIILSSFPKSGTTWLKALPFAIVTRSSFDASTNPLLTTTPHKCVLSLESDLAHNSFHRNLDTPLIGKYGCGNRTR
;
A
#
# COMPACT_ATOMS: atom_id res chain seq x y z
N MET A 1 -8.97 -10.04 10.32
CA MET A 1 -9.97 -10.55 9.37
C MET A 1 -10.78 -9.34 8.93
N SER A 2 -10.65 -8.85 7.70
CA SER A 2 -11.53 -7.77 7.22
C SER A 2 -12.95 -8.34 7.16
N ASP A 3 -13.91 -7.69 7.82
CA ASP A 3 -15.29 -8.17 7.89
C ASP A 3 -15.86 -8.26 6.46
N PRO A 4 -16.30 -9.44 5.99
CA PRO A 4 -16.90 -9.58 4.65
C PRO A 4 -18.07 -8.63 4.42
N LYS A 5 -18.75 -8.18 5.49
CA LYS A 5 -19.77 -7.13 5.41
C LYS A 5 -19.18 -5.77 5.01
N ALA A 6 -18.08 -5.35 5.62
CA ALA A 6 -17.41 -4.09 5.31
C ALA A 6 -16.87 -4.08 3.86
N LEU A 7 -16.33 -5.22 3.39
CA LEU A 7 -15.88 -5.35 1.99
C LEU A 7 -17.04 -5.16 1.00
N ASN A 8 -18.23 -5.69 1.32
CA ASN A 8 -19.41 -5.53 0.49
C ASN A 8 -19.89 -4.06 0.49
N GLU A 9 -19.84 -3.37 1.62
CA GLU A 9 -20.17 -1.95 1.72
C GLU A 9 -19.24 -1.06 0.89
N TYR A 10 -17.92 -1.35 0.84
CA TYR A 10 -17.00 -0.61 -0.04
C TYR A 10 -17.30 -0.86 -1.52
N LYS A 11 -17.64 -2.08 -1.92
CA LYS A 11 -18.01 -2.39 -3.31
C LYS A 11 -19.25 -1.61 -3.75
N GLU A 12 -20.27 -1.55 -2.91
CA GLU A 12 -21.48 -0.74 -3.14
C GLU A 12 -21.11 0.75 -3.26
N LYS A 13 -20.28 1.28 -2.36
CA LYS A 13 -19.80 2.68 -2.45
C LYS A 13 -19.05 2.94 -3.75
N ILE A 14 -18.13 2.05 -4.14
CA ILE A 14 -17.33 2.18 -5.36
C ILE A 14 -18.22 2.16 -6.61
N ALA A 15 -19.25 1.31 -6.62
CA ALA A 15 -20.18 1.22 -7.74
C ALA A 15 -20.93 2.53 -8.05
N THR A 16 -21.11 3.40 -7.05
CA THR A 16 -21.74 4.72 -7.21
C THR A 16 -20.81 5.81 -7.73
N LEU A 17 -19.49 5.57 -7.77
CA LEU A 17 -18.51 6.57 -8.18
C LEU A 17 -18.45 6.75 -9.72
N PRO A 18 -18.05 7.93 -10.21
CA PRO A 18 -17.81 8.13 -11.63
C PRO A 18 -16.76 7.11 -12.13
N ARG A 19 -17.07 6.42 -13.22
CA ARG A 19 -16.22 5.38 -13.80
C ARG A 19 -15.93 5.64 -15.28
N ARG A 20 -14.78 5.14 -15.74
CA ARG A 20 -14.39 5.13 -17.16
C ARG A 20 -13.56 3.89 -17.47
N GLU A 21 -13.37 3.61 -18.74
CA GLU A 21 -12.45 2.55 -19.19
C GLU A 21 -11.02 2.87 -18.75
N GLY A 22 -10.38 1.88 -18.13
CA GLY A 22 -8.99 1.96 -17.74
C GLY A 22 -8.06 1.44 -18.83
N TRP A 23 -6.79 1.83 -18.77
CA TRP A 23 -5.78 1.34 -19.71
C TRP A 23 -5.28 -0.07 -19.41
N MET A 24 -5.26 -0.47 -18.14
CA MET A 24 -4.85 -1.81 -17.65
C MET A 24 -5.97 -2.56 -16.93
N ALA A 25 -7.03 -1.86 -16.50
CA ALA A 25 -8.16 -2.44 -15.78
C ALA A 25 -9.43 -2.11 -16.56
N ASP A 26 -10.39 -3.03 -16.57
CA ASP A 26 -11.65 -2.87 -17.31
C ASP A 26 -12.36 -1.56 -16.95
N GLN A 27 -12.37 -1.21 -15.66
CA GLN A 27 -12.94 0.04 -15.16
C GLN A 27 -12.03 0.69 -14.11
N VAL A 28 -11.94 2.01 -14.17
CA VAL A 28 -11.36 2.86 -13.13
C VAL A 28 -12.41 3.82 -12.59
N TYR A 29 -12.31 4.11 -11.29
CA TYR A 29 -13.26 4.88 -10.51
C TYR A 29 -12.59 6.16 -10.00
N HIS A 30 -13.30 7.28 -10.07
CA HIS A 30 -12.82 8.57 -9.58
C HIS A 30 -13.12 8.72 -8.10
N TYR A 31 -12.08 8.85 -7.28
CA TYR A 31 -12.18 9.03 -5.84
C TYR A 31 -11.13 10.02 -5.36
N GLN A 32 -11.53 11.00 -4.52
CA GLN A 32 -10.63 12.02 -3.94
C GLN A 32 -9.70 12.72 -4.96
N GLY A 33 -10.20 12.94 -6.18
CA GLY A 33 -9.44 13.63 -7.23
C GLY A 33 -8.50 12.74 -8.05
N PHE A 34 -8.53 11.42 -7.86
CA PHE A 34 -7.69 10.46 -8.57
C PHE A 34 -8.48 9.30 -9.16
N TRP A 35 -7.89 8.59 -10.14
CA TRP A 35 -8.50 7.44 -10.80
C TRP A 35 -7.89 6.12 -10.33
N HIS A 36 -8.70 5.27 -9.71
CA HIS A 36 -8.26 4.01 -9.11
C HIS A 36 -8.92 2.81 -9.79
N ASN A 37 -8.25 1.66 -9.82
CA ASN A 37 -8.95 0.40 -10.09
C ASN A 37 -9.75 -0.01 -8.83
N SER A 38 -10.75 -0.90 -8.98
CA SER A 38 -11.62 -1.30 -7.86
C SER A 38 -10.84 -1.84 -6.67
N SER A 39 -9.95 -2.82 -6.88
CA SER A 39 -9.23 -3.49 -5.79
C SER A 39 -8.31 -2.57 -5.01
N PHE A 40 -7.64 -1.63 -5.69
CA PHE A 40 -6.80 -0.62 -5.05
C PHE A 40 -7.65 0.38 -4.28
N LEU A 41 -8.81 0.75 -4.81
CA LEU A 41 -9.72 1.68 -4.14
C LEU A 41 -10.32 1.08 -2.87
N GLU A 42 -10.70 -0.21 -2.90
CA GLU A 42 -11.10 -0.96 -1.70
C GLU A 42 -10.00 -0.89 -0.64
N GLY A 43 -8.74 -1.13 -1.03
CA GLY A 43 -7.60 -1.04 -0.14
C GLY A 43 -7.35 0.37 0.42
N VAL A 44 -7.56 1.41 -0.38
CA VAL A 44 -7.48 2.81 0.07
C VAL A 44 -8.55 3.12 1.11
N MET A 45 -9.81 2.73 0.87
CA MET A 45 -10.92 2.95 1.81
C MET A 45 -10.69 2.19 3.13
N LEU A 46 -10.29 0.92 3.04
CA LEU A 46 -9.93 0.12 4.21
C LEU A 46 -8.82 0.75 5.03
N ALA A 47 -7.75 1.19 4.36
CA ALA A 47 -6.63 1.87 5.01
C ALA A 47 -7.07 3.19 5.67
N GLN A 48 -7.89 4.00 5.01
CA GLN A 48 -8.37 5.26 5.57
C GLN A 48 -9.21 5.07 6.84
N GLU A 49 -9.96 3.98 6.93
CA GLU A 49 -10.85 3.72 8.06
C GLU A 49 -10.15 3.00 9.23
N HIS A 50 -9.23 2.07 8.93
CA HIS A 50 -8.69 1.16 9.94
C HIS A 50 -7.20 1.41 10.28
N PHE A 51 -6.48 2.18 9.47
CA PHE A 51 -5.06 2.41 9.74
C PHE A 51 -4.88 3.35 10.94
N GLN A 52 -4.22 2.85 11.98
CA GLN A 52 -3.85 3.64 13.15
C GLN A 52 -2.37 4.01 13.08
N PRO A 53 -2.03 5.25 12.69
CA PRO A 53 -0.64 5.68 12.62
C PRO A 53 -0.01 5.71 14.02
N GLN A 54 1.23 5.23 14.11
CA GLN A 54 2.05 5.34 15.31
C GLN A 54 3.04 6.50 15.15
N PRO A 55 3.45 7.18 16.26
CA PRO A 55 4.40 8.30 16.19
C PRO A 55 5.74 7.96 15.52
N ASN A 56 6.13 6.68 15.53
CA ASN A 56 7.39 6.20 15.00
C ASN A 56 7.25 5.67 13.55
N ASP A 57 6.05 5.68 12.97
CA ASP A 57 5.83 5.17 11.61
C ASP A 57 6.50 6.08 10.57
N ILE A 58 7.22 5.47 9.64
CA ILE A 58 7.88 6.12 8.50
C ILE A 58 7.13 5.71 7.23
N ILE A 59 6.43 6.67 6.62
CA ILE A 59 5.65 6.44 5.40
C ILE A 59 6.50 6.76 4.17
N LEU A 60 6.76 5.75 3.34
CA LEU A 60 7.44 5.86 2.06
C LEU A 60 6.41 6.06 0.95
N SER A 61 6.32 7.27 0.41
CA SER A 61 5.38 7.58 -0.67
C SER A 61 6.05 7.62 -2.03
N SER A 62 5.47 6.94 -3.03
CA SER A 62 5.94 6.96 -4.41
C SER A 62 4.85 6.58 -5.40
N PHE A 63 5.04 6.92 -6.68
CA PHE A 63 4.14 6.44 -7.72
C PHE A 63 4.46 4.98 -8.06
N PRO A 64 3.46 4.16 -8.43
CA PRO A 64 3.70 2.83 -8.95
C PRO A 64 4.73 2.85 -10.08
N LYS A 65 5.63 1.87 -10.06
CA LYS A 65 6.68 1.65 -11.08
C LYS A 65 7.78 2.73 -11.16
N SER A 66 7.84 3.69 -10.24
CA SER A 66 8.92 4.69 -10.19
C SER A 66 10.12 4.27 -9.31
N GLY A 67 10.43 2.97 -9.25
CA GLY A 67 11.54 2.47 -8.42
C GLY A 67 11.17 2.11 -6.97
N THR A 68 9.93 1.66 -6.73
CA THR A 68 9.45 1.27 -5.39
C THR A 68 10.29 0.17 -4.73
N THR A 69 10.91 -0.72 -5.50
CA THR A 69 11.81 -1.76 -4.97
C THR A 69 13.03 -1.16 -4.30
N TRP A 70 13.72 -0.24 -4.97
CA TRP A 70 14.87 0.46 -4.40
C TRP A 70 14.45 1.36 -3.23
N LEU A 71 13.32 2.05 -3.38
CA LEU A 71 12.77 2.90 -2.32
C LEU A 71 12.36 2.11 -1.08
N LYS A 72 11.97 0.84 -1.18
CA LYS A 72 11.70 -0.02 -0.02
C LYS A 72 12.97 -0.62 0.56
N ALA A 73 13.90 -1.05 -0.30
CA ALA A 73 15.13 -1.71 0.12
C ALA A 73 16.08 -0.78 0.90
N LEU A 74 16.32 0.43 0.40
CA LEU A 74 17.30 1.34 1.00
C LEU A 74 16.91 1.78 2.42
N PRO A 75 15.68 2.30 2.69
CA PRO A 75 15.27 2.65 4.04
C PRO A 75 15.23 1.44 4.97
N PHE A 76 14.82 0.26 4.46
CA PHE A 76 14.85 -0.97 5.24
C PHE A 76 16.27 -1.31 5.71
N ALA A 77 17.25 -1.24 4.80
CA ALA A 77 18.66 -1.46 5.16
C ALA A 77 19.14 -0.43 6.20
N ILE A 78 18.75 0.83 6.07
CA ILE A 78 19.16 1.91 6.99
C ILE A 78 18.59 1.70 8.40
N VAL A 79 17.31 1.33 8.50
CA VAL A 79 16.59 1.14 9.77
C VAL A 79 17.04 -0.14 10.47
N THR A 80 17.33 -1.20 9.71
CA THR A 80 17.68 -2.51 10.27
C THR A 80 19.18 -2.75 10.40
N ARG A 81 20.03 -1.75 10.08
CA ARG A 81 21.50 -1.87 10.09
C ARG A 81 22.12 -2.27 11.43
N SER A 82 21.45 -1.96 12.54
CA SER A 82 21.90 -2.34 13.89
C SER A 82 21.38 -3.71 14.33
N SER A 83 20.39 -4.24 13.61
CA SER A 83 19.68 -5.48 13.97
C SER A 83 20.14 -6.68 13.14
N PHE A 84 20.67 -6.45 11.93
CA PHE A 84 21.20 -7.50 11.07
C PHE A 84 22.58 -7.13 10.52
N ASP A 85 23.46 -8.13 10.45
CA ASP A 85 24.74 -8.02 9.77
C ASP A 85 24.55 -8.04 8.25
N ALA A 86 25.58 -7.61 7.52
CA ALA A 86 25.56 -7.57 6.06
C ALA A 86 25.24 -8.95 5.43
N SER A 87 25.62 -10.05 6.08
CA SER A 87 25.40 -11.42 5.61
C SER A 87 24.07 -12.04 6.05
N THR A 88 23.41 -11.47 7.06
CA THR A 88 22.14 -11.98 7.62
C THR A 88 20.94 -11.10 7.26
N ASN A 89 21.16 -10.07 6.43
CA ASN A 89 20.13 -9.11 6.10
C ASN A 89 18.95 -9.77 5.33
N PRO A 90 17.69 -9.56 5.77
CA PRO A 90 16.50 -10.11 5.10
C PRO A 90 16.37 -9.74 3.61
N LEU A 91 16.99 -8.64 3.15
CA LEU A 91 17.00 -8.26 1.73
C LEU A 91 17.75 -9.25 0.84
N LEU A 92 18.62 -10.10 1.40
CA LEU A 92 19.33 -11.13 0.65
C LEU A 92 18.47 -12.38 0.39
N THR A 93 17.49 -12.66 1.25
CA THR A 93 16.67 -13.87 1.20
C THR A 93 15.22 -13.57 0.80
N THR A 94 14.77 -12.32 0.91
CA THR A 94 13.38 -11.92 0.66
C THR A 94 13.29 -10.67 -0.21
N THR A 95 12.16 -10.51 -0.90
CA THR A 95 11.94 -9.32 -1.74
C THR A 95 11.63 -8.09 -0.88
N PRO A 96 12.07 -6.88 -1.28
CA PRO A 96 11.79 -5.65 -0.53
C PRO A 96 10.30 -5.37 -0.32
N HIS A 97 9.44 -5.88 -1.20
CA HIS A 97 7.98 -5.79 -1.07
C HIS A 97 7.41 -6.64 0.08
N LYS A 98 8.12 -7.69 0.51
CA LYS A 98 7.79 -8.47 1.72
C LYS A 98 8.38 -7.85 2.99
N CYS A 99 9.49 -7.11 2.87
CA CYS A 99 10.12 -6.42 3.98
C CYS A 99 9.36 -5.15 4.41
N VAL A 100 8.82 -4.40 3.43
CA VAL A 100 8.07 -3.17 3.67
C VAL A 100 6.68 -3.30 3.07
N LEU A 101 5.66 -3.42 3.93
CA LEU A 101 4.28 -3.61 3.53
C LEU A 101 3.68 -2.31 2.99
N SER A 102 2.87 -2.41 1.94
CA SER A 102 2.14 -1.29 1.34
C SER A 102 0.77 -1.15 1.98
N LEU A 103 0.37 0.08 2.30
CA LEU A 103 -0.83 0.38 3.07
C LEU A 103 -2.10 -0.06 2.34
N GLU A 104 -2.26 0.43 1.11
CA GLU A 104 -3.42 0.19 0.24
C GLU A 104 -3.44 -1.19 -0.43
N SER A 105 -2.45 -2.05 -0.20
CA SER A 105 -2.40 -3.40 -0.76
C SER A 105 -2.19 -4.44 0.33
N ASP A 106 -0.98 -4.52 0.88
CA ASP A 106 -0.60 -5.61 1.76
C ASP A 106 -1.31 -5.53 3.12
N LEU A 107 -1.36 -4.32 3.71
CA LEU A 107 -1.97 -4.09 5.03
C LEU A 107 -3.50 -4.08 4.99
N ALA A 108 -4.09 -3.55 3.92
CA ALA A 108 -5.55 -3.54 3.75
C ALA A 108 -6.15 -4.96 3.67
N HIS A 109 -5.41 -5.93 3.11
CA HIS A 109 -5.90 -7.29 2.91
C HIS A 109 -5.43 -8.28 4.00
N ASN A 110 -4.25 -8.08 4.61
CA ASN A 110 -3.71 -8.96 5.66
C ASN A 110 -3.71 -8.28 7.03
N SER A 111 -4.89 -8.16 7.65
CA SER A 111 -5.13 -7.90 9.09
C SER A 111 -4.01 -7.15 9.84
N PHE A 112 -3.57 -5.99 9.36
CA PHE A 112 -2.51 -5.14 9.93
C PHE A 112 -1.45 -5.86 10.79
N HIS A 113 -0.95 -7.03 10.36
CA HIS A 113 0.05 -7.79 11.12
C HIS A 113 1.40 -7.14 10.84
N ARG A 114 1.57 -5.94 11.40
CA ARG A 114 2.77 -5.13 11.26
C ARG A 114 3.89 -5.80 12.05
N ASN A 115 5.05 -5.93 11.42
CA ASN A 115 6.26 -6.20 12.18
C ASN A 115 6.63 -4.91 12.93
N LEU A 116 6.43 -4.88 14.24
CA LEU A 116 6.72 -3.71 15.08
C LEU A 116 8.21 -3.37 15.14
N ASP A 117 9.09 -4.30 14.78
CA ASP A 117 10.53 -4.08 14.70
C ASP A 117 10.91 -3.27 13.45
N THR A 118 9.98 -3.06 12.52
CA THR A 118 10.20 -2.27 11.30
C THR A 118 9.15 -1.16 11.14
N PRO A 119 9.47 0.11 11.48
CA PRO A 119 8.53 1.23 11.37
C PRO A 119 8.16 1.65 9.93
N LEU A 120 8.56 0.89 8.90
CA LEU A 120 8.45 1.30 7.50
C LEU A 120 7.12 0.86 6.88
N ILE A 121 6.41 1.81 6.27
CA ILE A 121 5.14 1.57 5.57
C ILE A 121 5.22 2.18 4.18
N GLY A 122 4.94 1.39 3.16
CA GLY A 122 4.82 1.87 1.79
C GLY A 122 3.45 2.48 1.52
N LYS A 123 3.41 3.55 0.72
CA LYS A 123 2.18 4.14 0.18
C LYS A 123 2.35 4.43 -1.30
N TYR A 124 1.51 3.84 -2.13
CA TYR A 124 1.45 4.17 -3.54
C TYR A 124 0.59 5.42 -3.76
N GLY A 125 1.16 6.42 -4.42
CA GLY A 125 0.44 7.59 -4.92
C GLY A 125 -0.32 7.26 -6.19
N CYS A 126 -1.44 7.94 -6.42
CA CYS A 126 -2.16 7.85 -7.68
C CYS A 126 -1.84 9.08 -8.53
N GLY A 127 -1.50 8.88 -9.80
CA GLY A 127 -1.16 9.98 -10.71
C GLY A 127 -2.40 10.45 -11.49
N ASN A 128 -2.65 11.75 -11.50
CA ASN A 128 -3.68 12.33 -12.35
C ASN A 128 -3.21 12.38 -13.80
N ARG A 129 -3.55 11.35 -14.57
CA ARG A 129 -3.48 11.41 -16.03
C ARG A 129 -4.81 12.01 -16.54
N THR A 130 -4.92 13.33 -16.42
CA THR A 130 -5.83 14.14 -17.24
C THR A 130 -5.15 14.30 -18.59
N ARG A 131 -5.55 13.48 -19.56
CA ARG A 131 -5.41 13.84 -20.98
C ARG A 131 -6.76 14.36 -21.44
#